data_AF-A0A096APQ6-F1
#
_entry.id   AF-A0A096APQ6-F1
#
_cell.length_a   1.000
_cell.length_b   1.000
_cell.length_c   1.000
_cell.angle_alpha   90.00
_cell.angle_beta   90.00
_cell.angle_gamma   90.00
#
_symmetry.space_group_name_H-M   'P 1'
#
loop_
_entity.id
_entity.type
_entity.pdbx_description
1 polymer ?
#
loop_
_entity_poly.entity_id
_entity_poly.type
_entity_poly.pdbx_seq_one_letter_code
_entity_poly.pdbx_strand_id
1 'polypeptide(L)'
;MQALPECLELSCSLHNFTLGNQTKHIMKPSADKGKSEGGNNMPRPRRISSKNSEIEAYLSTHYEFRYNTVLGRTEYRSKNDAHFSKVGRYEINTLRREIDNDIGIITSSENPYSIIESSFSPRINPIREYFKALPLVDIGCDEGNSSILLSFTESHSRTGKLRCGAQS
;
A
#
# COMPACT_ATOMS: atom_id res chain seq x y z
N MET A 1 -30.02 7.54 -59.83
CA MET A 1 -30.24 6.32 -60.64
C MET A 1 -29.13 5.36 -60.24
N GLN A 2 -29.40 4.40 -59.34
CA GLN A 2 -29.77 3.00 -59.64
C GLN A 2 -28.63 2.26 -60.37
N ALA A 3 -28.16 1.07 -60.00
CA ALA A 3 -28.65 0.03 -59.09
C ALA A 3 -27.50 -0.92 -58.69
N LEU A 4 -27.74 -1.70 -57.63
CA LEU A 4 -27.06 -2.96 -57.30
C LEU A 4 -27.12 -3.96 -58.48
N PRO A 5 -26.19 -4.92 -58.53
CA PRO A 5 -26.52 -6.31 -58.18
C PRO A 5 -25.34 -6.97 -57.42
N GLU A 6 -25.39 -8.16 -56.86
CA GLU A 6 -26.41 -9.14 -56.46
C GLU A 6 -25.66 -10.06 -55.49
N CYS A 7 -26.38 -10.60 -54.53
CA CYS A 7 -25.88 -11.57 -53.58
C CYS A 7 -25.56 -12.89 -54.30
N LEU A 8 -24.39 -13.46 -54.02
CA LEU A 8 -24.14 -14.89 -54.16
C LEU A 8 -23.77 -15.43 -52.78
N GLU A 9 -24.78 -15.94 -52.07
CA GLU A 9 -24.59 -17.02 -51.12
C GLU A 9 -24.23 -18.28 -51.91
N LEU A 10 -23.29 -19.08 -51.41
CA LEU A 10 -23.60 -20.42 -50.93
C LEU A 10 -22.36 -21.05 -50.27
N SER A 11 -22.56 -21.31 -48.98
CA SER A 11 -22.01 -22.38 -48.14
C SER A 11 -21.07 -23.41 -48.79
N CYS A 12 -20.00 -23.77 -48.05
CA CYS A 12 -19.71 -25.18 -47.78
C CYS A 12 -18.70 -25.37 -46.62
N SER A 13 -19.20 -26.11 -45.61
CA SER A 13 -18.48 -27.01 -44.70
C SER A 13 -17.55 -26.43 -43.62
N LEU A 14 -18.16 -26.22 -42.45
CA LEU A 14 -17.48 -26.28 -41.15
C LEU A 14 -16.86 -27.68 -40.98
N HIS A 15 -15.54 -27.77 -41.01
CA HIS A 15 -14.85 -29.00 -40.65
C HIS A 15 -15.04 -29.27 -39.16
N ASN A 16 -15.77 -30.36 -38.88
CA ASN A 16 -15.99 -30.90 -37.55
C ASN A 16 -14.66 -31.40 -36.97
N PHE A 17 -14.03 -30.61 -36.11
CA PHE A 17 -12.87 -31.07 -35.35
C PHE A 17 -13.35 -32.01 -34.24
N THR A 18 -13.16 -33.31 -34.45
CA THR A 18 -13.56 -34.36 -33.53
C THR A 18 -12.68 -34.32 -32.26
N LEU A 19 -13.34 -34.19 -31.10
CA LEU A 19 -12.73 -34.36 -29.79
C LEU A 19 -12.34 -35.83 -29.57
N GLY A 20 -11.06 -36.08 -29.30
CA GLY A 20 -10.54 -37.43 -29.08
C GLY A 20 -9.32 -37.46 -28.16
N ASN A 21 -9.35 -36.74 -27.04
CA ASN A 21 -8.38 -36.98 -25.97
C ASN A 21 -8.73 -38.30 -25.26
N GLN A 22 -8.07 -39.38 -25.67
CA GLN A 22 -8.07 -40.64 -24.93
C GLN A 22 -7.09 -40.50 -23.76
N THR A 23 -7.58 -40.11 -22.58
CA THR A 23 -6.79 -40.16 -21.35
C THR A 23 -6.52 -41.62 -21.00
N LYS A 24 -5.36 -42.15 -21.42
CA LYS A 24 -4.87 -43.45 -20.98
C LYS A 24 -4.47 -43.34 -19.50
N HIS A 25 -5.32 -43.85 -18.62
CA HIS A 25 -5.02 -43.95 -17.20
C HIS A 25 -3.95 -45.04 -17.01
N ILE A 26 -2.67 -44.64 -16.93
CA ILE A 26 -1.57 -45.54 -16.58
C ILE A 26 -1.48 -45.55 -15.06
N MET A 27 -2.00 -46.61 -14.42
CA MET A 27 -1.68 -46.92 -13.02
C MET A 27 -0.20 -47.28 -12.92
N LYS A 28 0.57 -46.50 -12.15
CA LYS A 28 1.91 -46.91 -11.70
C LYS A 28 1.79 -47.57 -10.33
N PRO A 29 2.35 -48.78 -10.14
CA PRO A 29 2.42 -49.43 -8.85
C PRO A 29 3.47 -48.75 -7.95
N SER A 30 3.25 -48.92 -6.65
CA SER A 30 3.86 -48.25 -5.51
C SER A 30 5.32 -48.62 -5.20
N ALA A 31 5.95 -47.68 -4.49
CA ALA A 31 7.08 -47.80 -3.55
C ALA A 31 8.51 -47.68 -4.11
N ASP A 32 9.20 -46.58 -3.77
CA ASP A 32 10.30 -46.63 -2.78
C ASP A 32 10.61 -45.22 -2.22
N LYS A 33 11.14 -45.18 -1.00
CA LYS A 33 11.36 -44.05 -0.11
C LYS A 33 12.47 -43.12 -0.61
N GLY A 34 12.15 -41.83 -0.74
CA GLY A 34 13.13 -40.76 -0.82
C GLY A 34 12.56 -39.52 -0.13
N LYS A 35 13.05 -39.20 1.08
CA LYS A 35 12.76 -37.91 1.70
C LYS A 35 13.37 -36.82 0.83
N SER A 36 12.53 -36.02 0.17
CA SER A 36 12.92 -34.70 -0.31
C SER A 36 12.01 -33.68 0.34
N GLU A 37 12.55 -32.93 1.29
CA GLU A 37 11.98 -31.67 1.73
C GLU A 37 12.15 -30.65 0.60
N GLY A 38 11.35 -30.81 -0.45
CA GLY A 38 11.15 -29.77 -1.45
C GLY A 38 10.18 -28.77 -0.89
N GLY A 39 10.67 -27.78 -0.15
CA GLY A 39 9.88 -26.62 0.25
C GLY A 39 9.19 -26.05 -0.97
N ASN A 40 7.85 -26.04 -0.96
CA ASN A 40 7.00 -25.52 -2.01
C ASN A 40 7.22 -24.01 -2.15
N ASN A 41 8.30 -23.59 -2.78
CA ASN A 41 8.50 -22.23 -3.25
C ASN A 41 7.68 -22.06 -4.53
N MET A 42 6.35 -22.14 -4.39
CA MET A 42 5.48 -21.53 -5.38
C MET A 42 5.89 -20.06 -5.47
N PRO A 43 6.34 -19.56 -6.64
CA PRO A 43 6.50 -18.13 -6.82
C PRO A 43 5.13 -17.54 -6.57
N ARG A 44 4.96 -16.87 -5.41
CA ARG A 44 3.75 -16.12 -5.12
C ARG A 44 3.49 -15.27 -6.36
N PRO A 45 2.27 -15.25 -6.92
CA PRO A 45 1.99 -14.41 -8.08
C PRO A 45 2.55 -13.03 -7.75
N ARG A 46 3.51 -12.57 -8.57
CA ARG A 46 4.05 -11.21 -8.47
C ARG A 46 2.82 -10.33 -8.37
N ARG A 47 2.63 -9.66 -7.23
CA ARG A 47 1.51 -8.74 -7.03
C ARG A 47 1.59 -7.79 -8.22
N ILE A 48 0.67 -7.93 -9.17
CA ILE A 48 0.53 -6.94 -10.23
C ILE A 48 0.21 -5.67 -9.47
N SER A 49 1.12 -4.69 -9.53
CA SER A 49 0.90 -3.41 -8.88
C SER A 49 -0.36 -2.80 -9.47
N SER A 50 -1.25 -2.31 -8.61
CA SER A 50 -2.35 -1.49 -9.08
C SER A 50 -1.79 -0.12 -9.47
N LYS A 51 -2.52 0.61 -10.32
CA LYS A 51 -2.17 2.01 -10.64
C LYS A 51 -1.96 2.84 -9.36
N ASN A 52 -2.78 2.64 -8.33
CA ASN A 52 -2.60 3.32 -7.05
C ASN A 52 -1.33 2.89 -6.32
N SER A 53 -0.99 1.60 -6.36
CA SER A 53 0.27 1.12 -5.77
C SER A 53 1.50 1.72 -6.46
N GLU A 54 1.44 1.95 -7.77
CA GLU A 54 2.52 2.62 -8.52
C GLU A 54 2.62 4.10 -8.16
N ILE A 55 1.48 4.78 -8.01
CA ILE A 55 1.44 6.16 -7.53
C ILE A 55 1.97 6.27 -6.10
N GLU A 56 1.57 5.39 -5.19
CA GLU A 56 2.08 5.35 -3.82
C GLU A 56 3.59 5.09 -3.78
N ALA A 57 4.08 4.18 -4.63
CA ALA A 57 5.51 3.90 -4.75
C ALA A 57 6.29 5.11 -5.26
N TYR A 58 5.76 5.83 -6.26
CA TYR A 58 6.35 7.07 -6.75
C TYR A 58 6.38 8.13 -5.64
N LEU A 59 5.24 8.42 -5.02
CA LEU A 59 5.11 9.43 -3.96
C LEU A 59 6.04 9.14 -2.79
N SER A 60 6.13 7.89 -2.33
CA SER A 60 7.02 7.48 -1.23
C SER A 60 8.50 7.48 -1.61
N THR A 61 8.83 7.39 -2.90
CA THR A 61 10.21 7.47 -3.39
C THR A 61 10.71 8.90 -3.40
N HIS A 62 9.88 9.86 -3.83
CA HIS A 62 10.28 11.25 -4.05
C HIS A 62 9.98 12.19 -2.87
N TYR A 63 8.95 11.88 -2.08
CA TYR A 63 8.42 12.76 -1.06
C TYR A 63 8.25 12.06 0.29
N GLU A 64 8.14 12.86 1.34
CA GLU A 64 7.73 12.43 2.67
C GLU A 64 6.47 13.21 3.05
N PHE A 65 5.41 12.48 3.41
CA PHE A 65 4.13 13.04 3.81
C PHE A 65 3.87 12.81 5.29
N ARG A 66 3.18 13.74 5.92
CA ARG A 66 2.67 13.59 7.28
C ARG A 66 1.36 14.33 7.45
N TYR A 67 0.47 13.77 8.26
CA TYR A 67 -0.68 14.50 8.75
C TYR A 67 -0.34 15.14 10.10
N ASN A 68 -0.23 16.47 10.10
CA ASN A 68 0.06 17.24 11.30
C ASN A 68 -1.19 17.27 12.19
N THR A 69 -1.17 16.57 13.32
CA THR A 69 -2.32 16.48 14.23
C THR A 69 -2.58 17.77 15.00
N VAL A 70 -1.60 18.67 15.10
CA VAL A 70 -1.73 19.97 15.80
C VAL A 70 -2.41 20.99 14.88
N LEU A 71 -2.00 21.04 13.61
CA LEU A 71 -2.58 21.94 12.61
C LEU A 71 -3.77 21.34 11.84
N GLY A 72 -4.05 20.05 12.01
CA GLY A 72 -5.16 19.35 11.37
C GLY A 72 -5.04 19.26 9.85
N ARG A 73 -3.83 19.16 9.30
CA ARG A 73 -3.59 19.22 7.84
C ARG A 73 -2.43 18.33 7.39
N THR A 74 -2.48 17.91 6.12
CA THR A 74 -1.37 17.20 5.48
C THR A 74 -0.27 18.16 5.06
N GLU A 75 0.95 17.78 5.36
CA GLU A 75 2.17 18.47 4.98
C GLU A 75 3.08 17.48 4.24
N TYR A 76 3.94 18.00 3.39
CA TYR A 76 4.88 17.21 2.63
C TYR A 76 6.21 17.93 2.49
N ARG A 77 7.25 17.18 2.17
CA ARG A 77 8.54 17.70 1.73
C ARG A 77 9.12 16.79 0.66
N SER A 78 9.98 17.33 -0.20
CA SER A 78 10.87 16.49 -0.98
C SER A 78 11.83 15.78 -0.02
N LYS A 79 12.28 14.56 -0.35
CA LYS A 79 13.31 13.87 0.44
C LYS A 79 14.63 14.64 0.56
N ASN A 80 14.86 15.59 -0.35
CA ASN A 80 16.04 16.44 -0.34
C ASN A 80 15.82 17.76 0.42
N ASP A 81 14.60 18.04 0.88
CA ASP A 81 14.26 19.26 1.62
C ASP A 81 14.23 18.98 3.12
N ALA A 82 14.62 19.97 3.91
CA ALA A 82 14.54 19.91 5.36
C ALA A 82 13.13 20.22 5.88
N HIS A 83 12.38 21.11 5.22
CA HIS A 83 11.16 21.69 5.78
C HIS A 83 9.90 21.11 5.17
N PHE A 84 8.89 20.88 6.02
CA PHE A 84 7.56 20.48 5.58
C PHE A 84 6.73 21.69 5.17
N SER A 85 6.14 21.62 3.99
CA SER A 85 5.21 22.58 3.43
C SER A 85 3.78 22.05 3.46
N LYS A 86 2.80 22.95 3.53
CA LYS A 86 1.38 22.59 3.46
C LYS A 86 1.07 21.99 2.09
N VAL A 87 0.31 20.89 2.05
CA VAL A 87 -0.27 20.42 0.79
C VAL A 87 -1.54 21.20 0.48
N GLY A 88 -1.53 21.94 -0.62
CA GLY A 88 -2.68 22.65 -1.16
C GLY A 88 -3.04 22.20 -2.57
N ARG A 89 -4.00 22.90 -3.18
CA ARG A 89 -4.49 22.58 -4.53
C ARG A 89 -3.38 22.68 -5.58
N TYR A 90 -2.47 23.64 -5.43
CA TYR A 90 -1.35 23.80 -6.36
C TYR A 90 -0.43 22.59 -6.28
N GLU A 91 -0.06 22.19 -5.07
CA GLU A 91 0.84 21.06 -4.80
C GLU A 91 0.23 19.74 -5.30
N ILE A 92 -1.06 19.50 -5.07
CA ILE A 92 -1.77 18.32 -5.59
C ILE A 92 -1.71 18.27 -7.13
N ASN A 93 -1.94 19.40 -7.78
CA ASN A 93 -1.89 19.47 -9.23
C ASN A 93 -0.47 19.28 -9.78
N THR A 94 0.54 19.76 -9.05
CA THR A 94 1.94 19.52 -9.38
C THR A 94 2.26 18.03 -9.28
N LEU A 95 1.92 17.37 -8.17
CA LEU A 95 2.08 15.91 -8.01
C LEU A 95 1.37 15.13 -9.11
N ARG A 96 0.15 15.53 -9.48
CA ARG A 96 -0.60 14.91 -10.59
C ARG A 96 0.19 15.00 -11.89
N ARG A 97 0.73 16.17 -12.24
CA ARG A 97 1.50 16.37 -13.47
C ARG A 97 2.80 15.58 -13.47
N GLU A 98 3.48 15.51 -12.34
CA GLU A 98 4.70 14.71 -12.17
C GLU A 98 4.42 13.22 -12.36
N ILE A 99 3.37 12.69 -11.74
CA ILE A 99 2.92 11.30 -11.92
C ILE A 99 2.59 11.02 -13.40
N ASP A 100 1.82 11.90 -14.04
CA ASP A 100 1.44 11.75 -15.45
C ASP A 100 2.69 11.73 -16.36
N ASN A 101 3.73 12.50 -16.04
CA ASN A 101 4.94 12.64 -16.86
C ASN A 101 5.99 11.54 -16.60
N ASP A 102 6.24 11.20 -15.34
CA ASP A 102 7.37 10.36 -14.94
C ASP A 102 7.04 8.87 -15.02
N ILE A 103 5.84 8.49 -14.56
CA ILE A 103 5.37 7.09 -14.57
C ILE A 103 4.31 6.81 -15.63
N GLY A 104 3.83 7.85 -16.33
CA GLY A 104 2.89 7.70 -17.45
C GLY A 104 1.47 7.30 -17.04
N ILE A 105 1.11 7.46 -15.76
CA ILE A 105 -0.22 7.09 -15.25
C ILE A 105 -1.13 8.30 -15.28
N ILE A 106 -1.98 8.40 -16.30
CA ILE A 106 -3.01 9.45 -16.39
C ILE A 106 -3.97 9.32 -15.19
N THR A 107 -3.95 10.30 -14.29
CA THR A 107 -4.75 10.29 -13.07
C THR A 107 -5.54 11.59 -12.84
N SER A 108 -6.65 11.51 -12.09
CA SER A 108 -7.42 12.70 -11.70
C SER A 108 -6.74 13.44 -10.55
N SER A 109 -7.10 14.70 -10.30
CA SER A 109 -6.63 15.45 -9.12
C SER A 109 -7.07 14.82 -7.80
N GLU A 110 -8.23 14.18 -7.78
CA GLU A 110 -8.80 13.53 -6.61
C GLU A 110 -8.00 12.30 -6.17
N ASN A 111 -7.32 11.60 -7.08
CA ASN A 111 -6.59 10.39 -6.73
C ASN A 111 -5.36 10.66 -5.83
N PRO A 112 -4.38 11.51 -6.22
CA PRO A 112 -3.26 11.85 -5.33
C PRO A 112 -3.77 12.53 -4.05
N TYR A 113 -4.83 13.35 -4.12
CA TYR A 113 -5.46 13.93 -2.93
C TYR A 113 -5.98 12.86 -1.95
N SER A 114 -6.75 11.89 -2.47
CA SER A 114 -7.32 10.80 -1.66
C SER A 114 -6.22 9.93 -1.05
N ILE A 115 -5.14 9.68 -1.80
CA ILE A 115 -3.99 8.91 -1.31
C ILE A 115 -3.34 9.65 -0.15
N ILE A 116 -2.96 10.92 -0.31
CA ILE A 116 -2.24 11.66 0.75
C ILE A 116 -3.09 11.99 1.98
N GLU A 117 -4.42 12.01 1.87
CA GLU A 117 -5.32 12.17 3.03
C GLU A 117 -5.71 10.84 3.69
N SER A 118 -5.24 9.71 3.15
CA SER A 118 -5.46 8.39 3.72
C SER A 118 -4.37 8.01 4.73
N SER A 119 -4.37 6.72 5.14
CA SER A 119 -3.31 6.12 5.97
C SER A 119 -1.92 6.13 5.31
N PHE A 120 -1.82 6.52 4.04
CA PHE A 120 -0.53 6.75 3.38
C PHE A 120 0.30 7.82 4.11
N SER A 121 -0.35 8.86 4.66
CA SER A 121 0.31 9.91 5.43
C SER A 121 0.24 9.59 6.93
N PRO A 122 1.37 9.25 7.59
CA PRO A 122 1.37 9.00 9.02
C PRO A 122 0.88 10.21 9.80
N ARG A 123 0.06 9.97 10.82
CA ARG A 123 -0.41 11.01 11.73
C ARG A 123 0.67 11.29 12.77
N ILE A 124 1.24 12.49 12.69
CA ILE A 124 2.36 12.90 13.54
C ILE A 124 1.96 14.14 14.35
N ASN A 125 2.29 14.12 15.64
CA ASN A 125 2.26 15.31 16.46
C ASN A 125 3.65 15.97 16.42
N PRO A 126 3.85 17.07 15.67
CA PRO A 126 5.18 17.65 15.46
C PRO A 126 5.82 18.15 16.75
N ILE A 127 5.02 18.55 17.75
CA ILE A 127 5.54 18.99 19.06
C ILE A 127 6.15 17.80 19.79
N ARG A 128 5.46 16.65 19.81
CA ARG A 128 6.00 15.42 20.41
C ARG A 128 7.27 14.96 19.71
N GLU A 129 7.29 15.03 18.39
CA GLU A 129 8.43 14.56 17.60
C GLU A 129 9.65 15.47 17.75
N TYR A 130 9.44 16.77 17.94
CA TYR A 130 10.50 17.68 18.36
C TYR A 130 11.12 17.24 19.70
N PHE A 131 10.31 16.99 20.73
CA PHE A 131 10.82 16.56 22.04
C PHE A 131 11.54 15.22 22.00
N LYS A 132 11.14 14.28 21.12
CA LYS A 132 11.85 13.01 20.92
C LYS A 132 13.19 13.17 20.21
N ALA A 133 13.34 14.20 19.37
CA ALA A 133 14.56 14.46 18.63
C ALA A 133 15.59 15.24 19.45
N LEU A 134 15.22 15.78 20.61
CA LEU A 134 16.16 16.46 21.49
C LEU A 134 17.20 15.47 22.03
N PRO A 135 18.48 15.88 22.14
CA PRO A 135 19.48 15.06 22.80
C PRO A 135 19.01 14.77 24.22
N LEU A 136 19.16 13.51 24.64
CA LEU A 136 18.96 13.10 26.02
C LEU A 136 19.99 13.83 26.86
N VAL A 137 19.57 14.92 27.50
CA VAL A 137 20.38 15.56 28.53
C VAL A 137 20.28 14.65 29.74
N ASP A 138 21.35 13.89 29.99
CA ASP A 138 21.55 13.20 31.26
C ASP A 138 21.83 14.30 32.29
N ILE A 139 20.76 14.82 32.91
CA ILE A 139 20.90 15.67 34.08
C ILE A 139 21.35 14.71 35.18
N GLY A 140 22.67 14.58 35.33
CA GLY A 140 23.27 13.77 36.37
C GLY A 140 22.64 14.11 37.70
N CYS A 141 21.79 13.21 38.19
CA CYS A 141 21.29 13.26 39.55
C CYS A 141 22.47 12.88 40.45
N ASP A 142 23.19 13.88 40.94
CA ASP A 142 23.89 13.71 42.21
C ASP A 142 22.82 13.31 43.24
N GLU A 143 23.13 12.26 44.00
CA GLU A 143 22.22 11.44 44.80
C GLU A 143 21.11 12.23 45.53
N GLY A 144 19.85 11.94 45.17
CA GLY A 144 18.71 12.45 45.93
C GLY A 144 17.36 12.39 45.23
N ASN A 145 16.85 11.17 45.00
CA ASN A 145 15.42 10.88 44.79
C ASN A 145 14.62 11.83 43.89
N SER A 146 14.70 11.65 42.57
CA SER A 146 13.49 11.67 41.73
C SER A 146 13.80 11.07 40.35
N SER A 147 13.34 9.85 40.12
CA SER A 147 13.30 9.26 38.79
C SER A 147 12.22 9.96 37.96
N ILE A 148 12.54 11.11 37.35
CA ILE A 148 11.73 11.66 36.25
C ILE A 148 12.15 10.93 34.98
N LEU A 149 11.68 9.70 34.86
CA LEU A 149 11.66 8.98 33.59
C LEU A 149 10.46 9.56 32.83
N LEU A 150 10.71 10.49 31.90
CA LEU A 150 9.71 10.98 30.95
C LEU A 150 9.40 9.88 29.92
N SER A 151 8.85 8.77 30.38
CA SER A 151 8.28 7.73 29.54
C SER A 151 6.93 8.22 29.01
N PHE A 152 6.92 8.86 27.85
CA PHE A 152 5.70 9.05 27.07
C PHE A 152 5.27 7.69 26.49
N THR A 153 4.77 6.79 27.35
CA THR A 153 4.21 5.51 26.93
C THR A 153 2.76 5.68 26.50
N GLU A 154 2.50 5.14 25.32
CA GLU A 154 1.23 5.01 24.60
C GLU A 154 0.06 4.51 25.45
N SER A 155 -0.98 5.36 25.62
CA SER A 155 -2.31 4.89 26.03
C SER A 155 -3.15 4.61 24.79
N HIS A 156 -2.99 3.43 24.21
CA HIS A 156 -3.98 2.89 23.28
C HIS A 156 -5.21 2.41 24.07
N SER A 157 -6.35 3.07 23.87
CA SER A 157 -7.65 2.67 24.37
C SER A 157 -7.95 1.21 24.01
N ARG A 158 -7.87 0.29 24.99
CA ARG A 158 -8.55 -1.00 24.94
C ARG A 158 -9.80 -0.92 25.81
N THR A 159 -10.95 -0.87 25.15
CA THR A 159 -12.26 -1.14 25.74
C THR A 159 -12.29 -2.57 26.27
N GLY A 160 -12.04 -2.72 27.58
CA GLY A 160 -12.10 -3.98 28.31
C GLY A 160 -13.33 -4.03 29.22
N LYS A 161 -14.31 -4.83 28.82
CA LYS A 161 -15.59 -5.12 29.47
C LYS A 161 -15.42 -5.55 30.94
N LEU A 162 -15.99 -4.80 31.89
CA LEU A 162 -16.12 -5.20 33.29
C LEU A 162 -17.08 -6.39 33.40
N ARG A 163 -16.60 -7.50 33.98
CA ARG A 163 -17.41 -8.66 34.33
C ARG A 163 -17.45 -8.74 35.86
N CYS A 164 -18.59 -8.38 36.46
CA CYS A 164 -18.83 -8.56 37.89
C CYS A 164 -18.97 -10.05 38.20
N GLY A 165 -18.10 -10.58 39.05
CA GLY A 165 -18.26 -11.90 39.65
C GLY A 165 -19.12 -11.80 40.91
N ALA A 166 -20.25 -12.51 40.91
CA ALA A 166 -21.01 -12.78 42.13
C ALA A 166 -20.26 -13.83 42.96
N GLN A 167 -20.02 -13.54 44.23
CA GLN A 167 -19.61 -14.53 45.21
C GLN A 167 -20.88 -15.15 45.83
N SER A 168 -20.88 -16.47 45.94
CA SER A 168 -21.91 -17.29 46.58
C SER A 168 -21.70 -17.37 48.08
#